data_AF-A0A1H4SIT6-F1
#
_entry.id   AF-A0A1H4SIT6-F1
#
_cell.length_a   1.000
_cell.length_b   1.000
_cell.length_c   1.000
_cell.angle_alpha   90.00
_cell.angle_beta   90.00
_cell.angle_gamma   90.00
#
_symmetry.space_group_name_H-M   'P 1'
#
loop_
_entity.id
_entity.type
_entity.pdbx_description
1 polymer ?
#
loop_
_entity_poly.entity_id
_entity_poly.type
_entity_poly.pdbx_seq_one_letter_code
_entity_poly.pdbx_strand_id
1 'polypeptide(L)'
;MQSGPNEPSATFSFPETEEETAVGRDFRHRRRNRHGRGQRGDMILPTLPGHRNRAERFDDLVLDTAQRLHDLQGHLLDGVLFAVEEIPPGLEELLASGLPAPLGLSTPARGDLAPRVTVYRRVVEQNCPVKDQLPVLVHDVVVEHTAQLLGVAPETLDPYYHRGL
;
A
#
# COMPACT_ATOMS: atom_id res chain seq x y z
N MET A 1 8.78 8.56 26.40
CA MET A 1 9.08 8.14 25.02
C MET A 1 7.75 8.12 24.29
N GLN A 2 7.47 9.15 23.49
CA GLN A 2 6.19 9.27 22.75
C GLN A 2 6.44 8.76 21.33
N SER A 3 5.97 7.54 21.07
CA SER A 3 5.81 7.02 19.72
C SER A 3 4.73 7.88 19.06
N GLY A 4 5.14 8.82 18.21
CA GLY A 4 4.21 9.55 17.36
C GLY A 4 3.46 8.56 16.44
N PRO A 5 2.23 8.86 16.03
CA PRO A 5 1.53 8.01 15.07
C PRO A 5 2.39 7.91 13.80
N ASN A 6 2.67 6.68 13.37
CA ASN A 6 3.32 6.40 12.09
C ASN A 6 2.34 6.80 11.00
N GLU A 7 2.45 8.03 10.48
CA GLU A 7 1.58 8.48 9.40
C GLU A 7 1.93 7.72 8.11
N PRO A 8 0.92 7.24 7.36
CA PRO A 8 1.16 6.49 6.14
C PRO A 8 1.92 7.33 5.11
N SER A 9 2.88 6.71 4.42
CA SER A 9 3.66 7.34 3.34
C SER A 9 2.75 7.69 2.15
N ALA A 10 1.78 6.82 1.87
CA ALA A 10 0.73 7.05 0.87
C ALA A 10 -0.58 6.36 1.28
N THR A 11 -1.71 6.95 0.88
CA THR A 11 -3.05 6.38 1.03
C THR A 11 -3.81 6.57 -0.29
N PHE A 12 -4.43 5.51 -0.80
CA PHE A 12 -5.23 5.46 -2.02
C PHE A 12 -6.65 4.97 -1.68
N SER A 13 -7.68 5.49 -2.35
CA SER A 13 -9.10 5.14 -2.16
C SER A 13 -9.89 5.11 -3.47
N PHE A 14 -10.42 3.99 -3.92
CA PHE A 14 -11.28 4.02 -5.12
C PHE A 14 -12.62 4.71 -4.79
N PRO A 15 -13.13 5.59 -5.68
CA PRO A 15 -14.39 6.28 -5.43
C PRO A 15 -15.53 5.27 -5.41
N GLU A 16 -16.28 5.26 -4.32
CA GLU A 16 -17.60 4.63 -4.25
C GLU A 16 -18.53 5.37 -5.23
N THR A 17 -19.47 4.65 -5.86
CA THR A 17 -20.39 5.24 -6.84
C THR A 17 -21.38 6.20 -6.13
N GLU A 18 -20.98 7.48 -5.98
CA GLU A 18 -21.68 8.68 -5.43
C GLU A 18 -22.16 8.55 -3.95
N GLU A 19 -21.84 9.38 -2.94
CA GLU A 19 -21.70 10.84 -2.78
C GLU A 19 -20.57 11.24 -1.77
N GLU A 20 -20.26 12.53 -1.79
CA GLU A 20 -19.11 13.29 -1.27
C GLU A 20 -18.94 13.36 0.28
N THR A 21 -17.72 13.08 0.78
CA THR A 21 -16.88 13.93 1.69
C THR A 21 -15.83 13.10 2.45
N ALA A 22 -14.69 12.81 1.82
CA ALA A 22 -13.47 12.44 2.55
C ALA A 22 -12.25 12.91 1.78
N VAL A 23 -11.35 13.62 2.48
CA VAL A 23 -10.08 14.15 1.96
C VAL A 23 -9.11 12.99 1.72
N GLY A 24 -9.39 12.16 0.71
CA GLY A 24 -8.45 11.23 0.10
C GLY A 24 -7.76 11.97 -1.04
N ARG A 25 -6.43 12.02 -1.04
CA ARG A 25 -5.67 12.69 -2.10
C ARG A 25 -6.03 12.08 -3.45
N ASP A 26 -6.65 12.91 -4.29
CA ASP A 26 -7.31 12.54 -5.54
C ASP A 26 -6.36 11.88 -6.58
N PHE A 27 -6.84 10.78 -7.18
CA PHE A 27 -6.19 9.90 -8.15
C PHE A 27 -5.70 10.62 -9.41
N ARG A 28 -6.24 11.83 -9.67
CA ARG A 28 -5.97 12.58 -10.90
C ARG A 28 -4.71 13.44 -10.84
N HIS A 29 -4.18 13.75 -9.65
CA HIS A 29 -3.08 14.72 -9.52
C HIS A 29 -1.67 14.15 -9.76
N ARG A 30 -1.44 12.83 -9.59
CA ARG A 30 -0.15 12.20 -9.97
C ARG A 30 -0.04 11.86 -11.46
N ARG A 31 -1.15 11.88 -12.22
CA ARG A 31 -1.13 11.52 -13.65
C ARG A 31 -0.50 12.59 -14.56
N ARG A 32 -0.12 13.76 -14.04
CA ARG A 32 0.53 14.82 -14.82
C ARG A 32 1.83 15.28 -14.19
N ASN A 33 2.90 14.51 -14.41
CA ASN A 33 4.23 15.10 -14.62
C ASN A 33 5.17 14.08 -15.28
N ARG A 34 4.92 13.79 -16.56
CA ARG A 34 5.85 13.01 -17.41
C ARG A 34 6.80 13.87 -18.25
N HIS A 35 6.71 15.20 -18.20
CA HIS A 35 7.59 16.08 -18.96
C HIS A 35 8.22 17.14 -18.07
N GLY A 36 9.52 16.96 -17.80
CA GLY A 36 10.28 17.77 -16.87
C GLY A 36 10.33 19.24 -17.24
N ARG A 37 10.06 20.10 -16.24
CA ARG A 37 10.69 21.40 -15.94
C ARG A 37 10.03 22.04 -14.72
N GLY A 38 10.72 21.97 -13.56
CA GLY A 38 10.83 23.02 -12.53
C GLY A 38 9.64 23.32 -11.60
N GLN A 39 9.81 23.00 -10.30
CA GLN A 39 9.85 24.06 -9.29
C GLN A 39 11.13 23.91 -8.45
N ARG A 40 11.90 24.99 -8.41
CA ARG A 40 13.11 25.19 -7.61
C ARG A 40 12.70 25.83 -6.30
N GLY A 41 13.33 25.45 -5.19
CA GLY A 41 13.22 26.17 -3.92
C GLY A 41 13.48 25.27 -2.72
N ASP A 42 14.67 25.40 -2.13
CA ASP A 42 15.31 24.56 -1.12
C ASP A 42 14.54 24.28 0.17
N MET A 43 14.66 23.03 0.66
CA MET A 43 15.26 22.74 1.97
C MET A 43 15.94 21.34 1.99
N ILE A 44 17.26 21.41 1.95
CA ILE A 44 18.35 20.43 2.16
C ILE A 44 18.14 19.59 3.46
N LEU A 45 18.47 18.30 3.68
CA LEU A 45 19.08 17.15 2.97
C LEU A 45 18.61 15.85 3.71
N PRO A 46 18.24 14.74 3.02
CA PRO A 46 18.64 13.40 3.48
C PRO A 46 19.21 12.57 2.32
N THR A 47 20.53 12.52 2.32
CA THR A 47 21.47 11.52 1.77
C THR A 47 20.94 10.39 0.84
N LEU A 48 20.37 10.73 -0.33
CA LEU A 48 20.62 10.14 -1.66
C LEU A 48 19.40 10.36 -2.59
N PRO A 49 19.60 10.83 -3.84
CA PRO A 49 18.54 11.03 -4.85
C PRO A 49 17.68 9.79 -5.20
N GLY A 50 18.04 8.61 -4.70
CA GLY A 50 17.34 7.36 -4.97
C GLY A 50 16.36 6.92 -3.88
N HIS A 51 16.38 7.52 -2.68
CA HIS A 51 15.57 7.02 -1.55
C HIS A 51 14.08 7.34 -1.73
N ARG A 52 13.76 8.60 -2.05
CA ARG A 52 12.38 9.00 -2.42
C ARG A 52 11.86 8.23 -3.62
N ASN A 53 12.68 8.05 -4.65
CA ASN A 53 12.28 7.32 -5.86
C ASN A 53 11.97 5.83 -5.58
N ARG A 54 12.63 5.19 -4.60
CA ARG A 54 12.29 3.80 -4.22
C ARG A 54 10.95 3.72 -3.49
N ALA A 55 10.69 4.65 -2.57
CA ALA A 55 9.40 4.73 -1.89
C ALA A 55 8.27 5.00 -2.90
N GLU A 56 8.48 5.96 -3.81
CA GLU A 56 7.53 6.30 -4.88
C GLU A 56 7.25 5.11 -5.81
N ARG A 57 8.28 4.34 -6.20
CA ARG A 57 8.07 3.11 -7.00
C ARG A 57 7.27 2.06 -6.27
N PHE A 58 7.49 1.89 -4.97
CA PHE A 58 6.73 0.92 -4.18
C PHE A 58 5.27 1.35 -4.09
N ASP A 59 5.02 2.64 -3.82
CA ASP A 59 3.69 3.24 -3.83
C ASP A 59 3.00 3.01 -5.18
N ASP A 60 3.71 3.20 -6.29
CA ASP A 60 3.19 2.95 -7.65
C ASP A 60 2.84 1.47 -7.87
N LEU A 61 3.66 0.52 -7.38
CA LEU A 61 3.35 -0.92 -7.46
C LEU A 61 2.08 -1.30 -6.69
N VAL A 62 1.90 -0.74 -5.49
CA VAL A 62 0.69 -0.95 -4.67
C VAL A 62 -0.52 -0.35 -5.38
N LEU A 63 -0.40 0.86 -5.91
CA LEU A 63 -1.47 1.53 -6.66
C LEU A 63 -1.86 0.75 -7.92
N ASP A 64 -0.89 0.34 -8.73
CA ASP A 64 -1.12 -0.42 -9.97
C ASP A 64 -1.81 -1.75 -9.65
N THR A 65 -1.40 -2.43 -8.58
CA THR A 65 -2.04 -3.68 -8.14
C THR A 65 -3.47 -3.44 -7.68
N ALA A 66 -3.69 -2.44 -6.83
CA ALA A 66 -4.99 -2.12 -6.29
C ALA A 66 -5.98 -1.71 -7.40
N GLN A 67 -5.50 -0.95 -8.40
CA GLN A 67 -6.29 -0.59 -9.57
C GLN A 67 -6.66 -1.82 -10.39
N ARG A 68 -5.71 -2.74 -10.62
CA ARG A 68 -5.98 -3.99 -11.35
C ARG A 68 -7.04 -4.83 -10.65
N LEU A 69 -6.97 -4.95 -9.33
CA LEU A 69 -7.96 -5.67 -8.54
C LEU A 69 -9.34 -5.00 -8.64
N HIS A 70 -9.40 -3.67 -8.55
CA HIS A 70 -10.62 -2.92 -8.75
C HIS A 70 -11.21 -3.11 -10.15
N ASP A 71 -10.38 -3.14 -11.20
CA ASP A 71 -10.84 -3.40 -12.57
C ASP A 71 -11.40 -4.82 -12.74
N LEU A 72 -10.91 -5.80 -11.98
CA LEU A 72 -11.38 -7.19 -12.01
C LEU A 72 -12.66 -7.41 -11.20
N GLN A 73 -12.77 -6.79 -10.02
CA GLN A 73 -13.79 -7.13 -9.02
C GLN A 73 -14.76 -5.99 -8.69
N GLY A 74 -14.53 -4.80 -9.22
CA GLY A 74 -15.38 -3.61 -9.10
C GLY A 74 -15.86 -3.38 -7.66
N HIS A 75 -17.19 -3.39 -7.52
CA HIS A 75 -17.95 -3.13 -6.29
C HIS A 75 -17.46 -3.80 -5.01
N LEU A 76 -16.80 -4.96 -5.08
CA LEU A 76 -16.25 -5.61 -3.88
C LEU A 76 -15.14 -4.78 -3.20
N LEU A 77 -14.52 -3.87 -3.95
CA LEU A 77 -13.40 -3.04 -3.51
C LEU A 77 -13.77 -1.58 -3.30
N ASP A 78 -15.05 -1.22 -3.50
CA ASP A 78 -15.53 0.14 -3.29
C ASP A 78 -15.32 0.53 -1.81
N GLY A 79 -14.78 1.74 -1.59
CA GLY A 79 -14.49 2.25 -0.25
C GLY A 79 -13.29 1.61 0.46
N VAL A 80 -12.61 0.61 -0.11
CA VAL A 80 -11.39 0.04 0.48
C VAL A 80 -10.21 1.00 0.31
N LEU A 81 -9.57 1.35 1.42
CA LEU A 81 -8.36 2.15 1.46
C LEU A 81 -7.12 1.28 1.35
N PHE A 82 -6.18 1.65 0.48
CA PHE A 82 -4.87 1.04 0.40
C PHE A 82 -3.82 2.00 0.93
N ALA A 83 -3.09 1.60 1.96
CA ALA A 83 -2.08 2.42 2.60
C ALA A 83 -0.71 1.76 2.55
N VAL A 84 0.34 2.58 2.47
CA VAL A 84 1.73 2.14 2.60
C VAL A 84 2.33 2.74 3.86
N GLU A 85 2.84 1.89 4.74
CA GLU A 85 3.58 2.28 5.94
C GLU A 85 5.00 1.70 5.86
N GLU A 86 5.97 2.32 6.53
CA GLU A 86 7.36 1.83 6.46
C GLU A 86 7.53 0.48 7.17
N ILE A 87 7.10 0.40 8.42
CA ILE A 87 7.22 -0.78 9.29
C ILE A 87 5.98 -0.92 10.18
N PRO A 88 5.63 -2.13 10.61
CA PRO A 88 4.55 -2.34 11.56
C PRO A 88 4.88 -1.76 12.94
N PRO A 89 3.86 -1.32 13.71
CA PRO A 89 4.06 -0.94 15.10
C PRO A 89 4.49 -2.16 15.93
N GLY A 90 5.41 -1.96 16.87
CA GLY A 90 5.89 -3.02 17.74
C GLY A 90 6.73 -4.10 17.03
N LEU A 91 7.39 -3.75 15.92
CA LEU A 91 8.21 -4.68 15.14
C LEU A 91 9.32 -5.33 15.99
N GLU A 92 9.98 -4.55 16.85
CA GLU A 92 11.08 -5.04 17.69
C GLU A 92 10.60 -6.12 18.66
N GLU A 93 9.45 -5.91 19.28
CA GLU A 93 8.83 -6.85 20.21
C GLU A 93 8.35 -8.12 19.50
N LEU A 94 7.75 -8.00 18.32
CA LEU A 94 7.39 -9.14 17.46
C LEU A 94 8.61 -10.02 17.17
N LEU A 95 9.69 -9.41 16.70
CA LEU A 95 10.92 -10.14 16.37
C LEU A 95 11.57 -10.76 17.62
N ALA A 96 11.58 -10.05 18.75
CA ALA A 96 12.10 -10.57 20.01
C ALA A 96 11.30 -11.78 20.53
N SER A 97 10.00 -11.85 20.21
CA SER A 97 9.14 -12.99 20.52
C SER A 97 9.27 -14.16 19.52
N GLY A 98 10.12 -14.02 18.50
CA GLY A 98 10.33 -15.03 17.45
C GLY A 98 9.22 -15.09 16.41
N LEU A 99 8.29 -14.12 16.41
CA LEU A 99 7.23 -14.02 15.40
C LEU A 99 7.75 -13.32 14.14
N PRO A 100 7.34 -13.77 12.95
CA PRO A 100 7.72 -13.11 11.71
C PRO A 100 7.09 -11.72 11.63
N ALA A 101 7.81 -10.80 10.99
CA ALA A 101 7.30 -9.47 10.71
C ALA A 101 6.15 -9.55 9.67
N PRO A 102 4.98 -8.94 9.92
CA PRO A 102 3.88 -8.95 8.97
C PRO A 102 4.23 -8.12 7.72
N LEU A 103 3.85 -8.61 6.55
CA LEU A 103 4.02 -7.91 5.27
C LEU A 103 2.93 -6.85 5.04
N GLY A 104 1.77 -7.04 5.66
CA GLY A 104 0.67 -6.09 5.65
C GLY A 104 -0.34 -6.34 6.77
N LEU A 105 -1.41 -5.54 6.78
CA LEU A 105 -2.47 -5.56 7.78
C LEU A 105 -3.82 -5.22 7.14
N SER A 106 -4.82 -6.04 7.41
CA SER A 106 -6.23 -5.78 7.07
C SER A 106 -6.96 -5.20 8.27
N THR A 107 -7.49 -3.98 8.13
CA THR A 107 -8.28 -3.29 9.15
C THR A 107 -9.73 -3.21 8.66
N PRO A 108 -10.68 -3.93 9.28
CA PRO A 108 -12.09 -3.83 8.89
C PRO A 108 -12.64 -2.43 9.20
N ALA A 109 -13.75 -2.08 8.53
CA ALA A 109 -14.45 -0.83 8.79
C ALA A 109 -14.85 -0.73 10.27
N ARG A 110 -14.70 0.45 10.86
CA ARG A 110 -15.06 0.70 12.26
C ARG A 110 -15.65 2.09 12.43
N GLY A 111 -16.96 2.16 12.65
CA GLY A 111 -17.66 3.44 12.76
C GLY A 111 -17.63 4.18 11.43
N ASP A 112 -17.04 5.38 11.43
CA ASP A 112 -16.82 6.24 10.27
C ASP A 112 -15.51 5.91 9.51
N LEU A 113 -14.69 4.99 10.03
CA LEU A 113 -13.45 4.59 9.38
C LEU A 113 -13.70 3.54 8.31
N ALA A 114 -13.32 3.88 7.08
CA ALA A 114 -13.32 2.99 5.93
C ALA A 114 -12.42 1.75 6.16
N PRO A 115 -12.77 0.59 5.59
CA PRO A 115 -11.92 -0.59 5.66
C PRO A 115 -10.60 -0.33 4.93
N ARG A 116 -9.49 -0.85 5.47
CA ARG A 116 -8.14 -0.49 5.00
C ARG A 116 -7.21 -1.70 4.93
N VAL A 117 -6.46 -1.79 3.84
CA VAL A 117 -5.30 -2.66 3.69
C VAL A 117 -4.03 -1.82 3.78
N THR A 118 -3.16 -2.13 4.75
CA THR A 118 -1.85 -1.48 4.90
C THR A 118 -0.75 -2.44 4.45
N VAL A 119 0.18 -1.97 3.62
CA VAL A 119 1.39 -2.71 3.20
C VAL A 119 2.63 -2.13 3.87
N TYR A 120 3.45 -2.98 4.50
CA TYR A 120 4.66 -2.55 5.22
C TYR A 120 5.90 -2.62 4.33
N ARG A 121 6.22 -1.48 3.70
CA ARG A 121 7.24 -1.39 2.65
C ARG A 121 8.58 -2.01 3.03
N ARG A 122 9.13 -1.68 4.20
CA ARG A 122 10.46 -2.19 4.59
C ARG A 122 10.47 -3.67 4.83
N VAL A 123 9.38 -4.21 5.39
CA VAL A 123 9.26 -5.64 5.63
C VAL A 123 9.16 -6.38 4.28
N VAL A 124 8.38 -5.85 3.34
CA VAL A 124 8.26 -6.41 1.99
C VAL A 124 9.60 -6.35 1.24
N GLU A 125 10.26 -5.18 1.22
CA GLU A 125 11.58 -5.01 0.59
C GLU A 125 12.64 -5.96 1.18
N GLN A 126 12.61 -6.19 2.51
CA GLN A 126 13.56 -7.09 3.20
C GLN A 126 13.30 -8.57 2.92
N ASN A 127 12.04 -8.96 2.72
CA ASN A 127 11.67 -10.34 2.38
C ASN A 127 11.83 -10.65 0.87
N CYS A 128 12.16 -9.65 0.04
CA CYS A 128 12.33 -9.80 -1.40
C CYS A 128 13.81 -9.66 -1.81
N PRO A 129 14.60 -10.76 -1.82
CA PRO A 129 16.04 -10.68 -2.13
C PRO A 129 16.31 -10.26 -3.59
N VAL A 130 15.40 -10.58 -4.51
CA VAL A 130 15.50 -10.25 -5.94
C VAL A 130 14.57 -9.10 -6.27
N LYS A 131 15.12 -7.97 -6.74
CA LYS A 131 14.33 -6.76 -7.04
C LYS A 131 13.24 -6.96 -8.08
N ASP A 132 13.49 -7.82 -9.07
CA ASP A 132 12.53 -8.09 -10.14
C ASP A 132 11.33 -8.91 -9.67
N GLN A 133 11.41 -9.52 -8.48
CA GLN A 133 10.30 -10.21 -7.83
C GLN A 133 9.45 -9.28 -6.94
N LEU A 134 9.91 -8.05 -6.67
CA LEU A 134 9.19 -7.12 -5.80
C LEU A 134 7.77 -6.81 -6.30
N PRO A 135 7.52 -6.61 -7.61
CA PRO A 135 6.15 -6.43 -8.13
C PRO A 135 5.25 -7.63 -7.83
N VAL A 136 5.78 -8.85 -7.93
CA VAL A 136 5.03 -10.08 -7.66
C VAL A 136 4.71 -10.18 -6.17
N LEU A 137 5.67 -9.92 -5.29
CA LEU A 137 5.43 -9.94 -3.86
C LEU A 137 4.44 -8.86 -3.41
N VAL A 138 4.55 -7.64 -3.96
CA VAL A 138 3.59 -6.56 -3.67
C VAL A 138 2.19 -6.98 -4.13
N HIS A 139 2.09 -7.59 -5.31
CA HIS A 139 0.83 -8.13 -5.81
C HIS A 139 0.24 -9.15 -4.82
N ASP A 140 1.02 -10.16 -4.44
CA ASP A 140 0.58 -11.21 -3.52
C ASP A 140 0.09 -10.65 -2.19
N VAL A 141 0.86 -9.74 -1.57
CA VAL A 141 0.51 -9.12 -0.28
C VAL A 141 -0.79 -8.34 -0.37
N VAL A 142 -0.98 -7.56 -1.43
CA VAL A 142 -2.21 -6.79 -1.63
C VAL A 142 -3.40 -7.72 -1.84
N VAL A 143 -3.30 -8.71 -2.74
CA VAL A 143 -4.40 -9.67 -3.00
C VAL A 143 -4.79 -10.41 -1.71
N GLU A 144 -3.79 -10.94 -0.98
CA GLU A 144 -4.03 -11.73 0.22
C GLU A 144 -4.71 -10.92 1.33
N HIS A 145 -4.22 -9.71 1.61
CA HIS A 145 -4.80 -8.89 2.68
C HIS A 145 -6.16 -8.32 2.29
N THR A 146 -6.39 -8.03 1.01
CA THR A 146 -7.71 -7.64 0.53
C THR A 146 -8.69 -8.81 0.60
N ALA A 147 -8.28 -10.02 0.22
CA ALA A 147 -9.11 -11.21 0.33
C ALA A 147 -9.45 -11.51 1.79
N GLN A 148 -8.46 -11.40 2.69
CA GLN A 148 -8.65 -11.51 4.13
C GLN A 148 -9.64 -10.47 4.67
N LEU A 149 -9.54 -9.22 4.22
CA LEU A 149 -10.42 -8.12 4.63
C LEU A 149 -11.88 -8.39 4.22
N LEU A 150 -12.08 -8.92 3.01
CA LEU A 150 -13.39 -9.20 2.43
C LEU A 150 -13.94 -10.59 2.84
N GLY A 151 -13.14 -11.43 3.50
CA GLY A 151 -13.53 -12.78 3.90
C GLY A 151 -13.72 -13.75 2.73
N VAL A 152 -12.98 -13.55 1.63
CA VAL A 152 -13.04 -14.39 0.42
C VAL A 152 -11.68 -15.06 0.15
N ALA A 153 -11.65 -15.99 -0.81
CA ALA A 153 -10.39 -16.57 -1.28
C ALA A 153 -9.63 -15.57 -2.18
N PRO A 154 -8.28 -15.54 -2.17
CA PRO A 154 -7.48 -14.73 -3.09
C PRO A 154 -7.83 -14.91 -4.57
N GLU A 155 -8.12 -16.15 -4.97
CA GLU A 155 -8.48 -16.52 -6.35
C GLU A 155 -9.85 -15.95 -6.76
N THR A 156 -10.70 -15.62 -5.79
CA THR A 156 -11.94 -14.86 -6.04
C THR A 156 -11.62 -13.44 -6.48
N LEU A 157 -10.54 -12.84 -5.97
CA LEU A 157 -10.15 -11.48 -6.31
C LEU A 157 -9.31 -11.40 -7.60
N ASP A 158 -8.38 -12.32 -7.78
CA ASP A 158 -7.62 -12.46 -9.03
C ASP A 158 -7.60 -13.93 -9.46
N PRO A 159 -8.33 -14.31 -10.54
CA PRO A 159 -8.34 -15.69 -11.04
C PRO A 159 -6.97 -16.22 -11.49
N TYR A 160 -6.02 -15.32 -11.75
CA TYR A 160 -4.64 -15.66 -12.10
C TYR A 160 -3.71 -15.63 -10.88
N TYR A 161 -4.24 -15.39 -9.68
CA TYR A 161 -3.46 -15.47 -8.47
C TYR A 161 -2.91 -16.88 -8.28
N HIS A 162 -1.58 -16.93 -8.18
CA HIS A 162 -0.82 -18.09 -7.80
C HIS A 162 0.29 -17.57 -6.89
N ARG A 163 0.26 -17.93 -5.60
CA ARG A 163 1.27 -17.45 -4.64
C ARG A 163 2.67 -17.71 -5.19
N GLY A 164 3.41 -16.63 -5.42
CA GLY A 164 4.66 -16.62 -6.19
C GLY A 164 5.93 -16.75 -5.36
N LEU A 165 5.85 -17.32 -4.15
CA LEU A 165 6.96 -17.49 -3.22
C LEU A 165 7.14 -18.92 -2.73
#